data_AF-A0AAP5WB75-F1
#
_entry.id   AF-A0AAP5WB75-F1
#
_cell.length_a   1.000
_cell.length_b   1.000
_cell.length_c   1.000
_cell.angle_alpha   90.00
_cell.angle_beta   90.00
_cell.angle_gamma   90.00
#
_symmetry.space_group_name_H-M   'P 1'
#
loop_
_entity.id
_entity.type
_entity.pdbx_description
1 polymer ?
#
loop_
_entity_poly.entity_id
_entity_poly.type
_entity_poly.pdbx_seq_one_letter_code
_entity_poly.pdbx_strand_id
1 'polypeptide(L)'
;MTTSAPTLSSHFADTFPELALPWQAQATDGPQLVLLNAGLAAELGLDAEWLATDDGVRFLTGEQPGPDARPVAQAYAGHQFGHYSPRLGDGRALLLGELTAPDGRLHDLHLKGSGRTPFARGTADGQAVLGPMLREYVVSEAMHALGVPTTRALAVVATGHPVRRETVLPGAVLARTAASHLRVGTAQYAAALPEQAHPTEVLRRIVDEAIARHHPHATDAEHPALALYEAVIAAQAELISRWMLVGFVHGVMNTDNMTLSGETIDYGPCAFIDAFDPAASFSSIDTQGRYAYGNQGPIAAWNLARLGEALVPVLDDDPDRAVALAQEALGRFHGAHLAAWRGGLRDKLGLPASVAEDDVAALTDRLFPWLAAARTDWTSFWVRLAEHTAAPVDDDAARTEAARLVPGAPDPAGLAAWLADWRAMGPDPARMRAVNPVYIPRNHLLDEALTAAEGGDLAPVHRLLEAVTDPFTPRPGFERYAEPGPADGAPFVTYCGT
;
A
#
# COMPACT_ATOMS: atom_id res chain seq x y z
N MET A 1 29.03 -16.55 12.51
CA MET A 1 29.40 -15.60 11.42
C MET A 1 29.54 -14.25 12.08
N THR A 2 30.56 -13.45 11.75
CA THR A 2 30.82 -12.19 12.45
C THR A 2 29.69 -11.21 12.19
N THR A 3 28.96 -10.91 13.26
CA THR A 3 27.84 -9.97 13.41
C THR A 3 28.34 -8.53 13.23
N SER A 4 28.45 -8.07 11.99
CA SER A 4 28.85 -6.68 11.69
C SER A 4 27.65 -5.85 11.27
N ALA A 5 27.73 -4.54 11.54
CA ALA A 5 26.73 -3.59 11.07
C ALA A 5 26.53 -3.68 9.54
N PRO A 6 25.29 -3.54 9.04
CA PRO A 6 25.00 -3.50 7.61
C PRO A 6 25.74 -2.36 6.93
N THR A 7 26.22 -2.62 5.72
CA THR A 7 26.76 -1.57 4.86
C THR A 7 25.63 -0.94 4.07
N LEU A 8 25.50 0.39 4.17
CA LEU A 8 24.53 1.17 3.41
C LEU A 8 25.23 1.92 2.28
N SER A 9 24.67 1.86 1.07
CA SER A 9 25.05 2.80 0.01
C SER A 9 24.37 4.16 0.22
N SER A 10 24.85 5.15 -0.53
CA SER A 10 24.28 6.51 -0.60
C SER A 10 23.84 6.86 -2.03
N HIS A 11 23.37 5.86 -2.78
CA HIS A 11 23.12 5.95 -4.22
C HIS A 11 22.13 7.07 -4.57
N PHE A 12 21.03 7.19 -3.85
CA PHE A 12 20.05 8.27 -4.02
C PHE A 12 20.67 9.64 -3.75
N ALA A 13 21.48 9.76 -2.68
CA ALA A 13 22.11 11.03 -2.32
C ALA A 13 23.15 11.48 -3.36
N ASP A 14 23.81 10.53 -4.02
CA ASP A 14 24.79 10.79 -5.07
C ASP A 14 24.13 11.05 -6.42
N THR A 15 23.06 10.32 -6.74
CA THR A 15 22.30 10.47 -7.97
C THR A 15 21.45 11.75 -7.97
N PHE A 16 20.94 12.18 -6.80
CA PHE A 16 20.00 13.31 -6.68
C PHE A 16 20.39 14.32 -5.59
N PRO A 17 21.57 14.97 -5.66
CA PRO A 17 21.97 15.98 -4.68
C PRO A 17 20.98 17.16 -4.58
N GLU A 18 20.20 17.43 -5.62
CA GLU A 18 19.15 18.47 -5.65
C GLU A 18 17.91 18.09 -4.83
N LEU A 19 17.69 16.79 -4.61
CA LEU A 19 16.53 16.22 -3.92
C LEU A 19 16.90 15.66 -2.55
N ALA A 20 18.18 15.59 -2.23
CA ALA A 20 18.70 14.94 -1.05
C ALA A 20 19.29 15.96 -0.08
N LEU A 21 18.59 16.24 1.02
CA LEU A 21 19.09 17.11 2.07
C LEU A 21 19.80 16.27 3.15
N PRO A 22 21.13 16.38 3.34
CA PRO A 22 21.82 15.67 4.41
C PRO A 22 21.21 15.99 5.76
N TRP A 23 20.84 14.95 6.51
CA TRP A 23 20.20 15.09 7.82
C TRP A 23 20.52 13.91 8.72
N GLN A 24 20.20 14.02 10.01
CA GLN A 24 20.46 12.97 10.99
C GLN A 24 19.21 12.70 11.83
N ALA A 25 19.08 11.47 12.30
CA ALA A 25 18.01 11.10 13.22
C ALA A 25 18.16 11.83 14.56
N GLN A 26 17.03 12.09 15.20
CA GLN A 26 17.00 12.58 16.58
C GLN A 26 17.43 11.45 17.53
N ALA A 27 18.24 11.78 18.54
CA ALA A 27 18.65 10.83 19.56
C ALA A 27 17.45 10.28 20.35
N THR A 28 17.46 8.98 20.63
CA THR A 28 16.49 8.28 21.48
C THR A 28 16.94 8.21 22.94
N ASP A 29 16.06 7.79 23.85
CA ASP A 29 16.36 7.61 25.27
C ASP A 29 16.05 6.16 25.69
N GLY A 30 17.06 5.29 25.66
CA GLY A 30 16.89 3.86 25.96
C GLY A 30 15.95 3.16 24.98
N PRO A 31 16.27 3.14 23.67
CA PRO A 31 15.37 2.58 22.66
C PRO A 31 15.16 1.08 22.87
N GLN A 32 13.94 0.61 22.61
CA GLN A 32 13.57 -0.79 22.78
C GLN A 32 12.95 -1.35 21.51
N LEU A 33 13.47 -2.50 21.05
CA LEU A 33 12.89 -3.21 19.93
C LEU A 33 11.49 -3.72 20.29
N VAL A 34 10.49 -3.32 19.50
CA VAL A 34 9.09 -3.74 19.68
C VAL A 34 8.77 -4.91 18.75
N LEU A 35 9.08 -4.76 17.47
CA LEU A 35 8.89 -5.79 16.45
C LEU A 35 10.10 -5.82 15.52
N LEU A 36 10.47 -7.03 15.08
CA LEU A 36 11.48 -7.28 14.06
C LEU A 36 10.97 -8.35 13.09
N ASN A 37 11.01 -8.03 11.80
CA ASN A 37 10.68 -8.96 10.74
C ASN A 37 11.91 -9.79 10.36
N ALA A 38 12.11 -10.92 11.05
CA ALA A 38 13.27 -11.78 10.80
C ALA A 38 13.28 -12.38 9.38
N GLY A 39 12.10 -12.64 8.79
CA GLY A 39 11.99 -13.12 7.41
C GLY A 39 12.48 -12.08 6.41
N LEU A 40 11.99 -10.84 6.53
CA LEU A 40 12.45 -9.74 5.68
C LEU A 40 13.93 -9.40 5.92
N ALA A 41 14.41 -9.48 7.17
CA ALA A 41 15.83 -9.31 7.45
C ALA A 41 16.68 -10.30 6.65
N ALA A 42 16.30 -11.58 6.63
CA ALA A 42 16.98 -12.60 5.83
C ALA A 42 16.87 -12.34 4.32
N GLU A 43 15.70 -11.93 3.82
CA GLU A 43 15.50 -11.52 2.42
C GLU A 43 16.42 -10.36 2.00
N LEU A 44 16.70 -9.43 2.92
CA LEU A 44 17.60 -8.30 2.69
C LEU A 44 19.07 -8.60 3.00
N GLY A 45 19.40 -9.84 3.38
CA GLY A 45 20.77 -10.24 3.74
C GLY A 45 21.26 -9.67 5.07
N LEU A 46 20.34 -9.30 5.96
CA LEU A 46 20.61 -8.77 7.30
C LEU A 46 20.57 -9.89 8.34
N ASP A 47 21.39 -9.75 9.38
CA ASP A 47 21.38 -10.64 10.55
C ASP A 47 20.34 -10.17 11.57
N ALA A 48 19.26 -10.92 11.71
CA ALA A 48 18.18 -10.62 12.66
C ALA A 48 18.62 -10.69 14.13
N GLU A 49 19.58 -11.56 14.47
CA GLU A 49 20.11 -11.65 15.84
C GLU A 49 20.93 -10.40 16.16
N TRP A 50 21.73 -9.91 15.21
CA TRP A 50 22.46 -8.66 15.36
C TRP A 50 21.51 -7.45 15.47
N LEU A 51 20.46 -7.38 14.64
CA LEU A 51 19.46 -6.31 14.68
C LEU A 51 18.73 -6.24 16.04
N ALA A 52 18.67 -7.34 16.79
CA ALA A 52 18.09 -7.39 18.12
C ALA A 52 19.05 -6.98 19.26
N THR A 53 20.33 -6.71 18.96
CA THR A 53 21.29 -6.18 19.95
C THR A 53 21.15 -4.67 20.12
N ASP A 54 21.75 -4.10 21.16
CA ASP A 54 21.77 -2.64 21.39
C ASP A 54 22.34 -1.84 20.20
N ASP A 55 23.37 -2.37 19.53
CA ASP A 55 23.94 -1.74 18.33
C ASP A 55 22.98 -1.83 17.14
N GLY A 56 22.32 -2.98 16.97
CA GLY A 56 21.29 -3.17 15.95
C GLY A 56 20.08 -2.25 16.14
N VAL A 57 19.64 -2.06 17.39
CA VAL A 57 18.56 -1.14 17.72
C VAL A 57 18.96 0.32 17.44
N ARG A 58 20.20 0.73 17.77
CA ARG A 58 20.73 2.06 17.41
C ARG A 58 20.86 2.28 15.91
N PHE A 59 21.13 1.22 15.15
CA PHE A 59 21.09 1.26 13.68
C PHE A 59 19.65 1.47 13.18
N LEU A 60 18.67 0.72 13.73
CA LEU A 60 17.25 0.80 13.35
C LEU A 60 16.58 2.13 13.74
N THR A 61 17.14 2.88 14.68
CA THR A 61 16.70 4.26 15.01
C THR A 61 17.46 5.33 14.20
N GLY A 62 18.54 4.94 13.53
CA GLY A 62 19.39 5.82 12.74
C GLY A 62 20.40 6.64 13.54
N GLU A 63 20.63 6.31 14.81
CA GLU A 63 21.67 6.92 15.64
C GLU A 63 23.08 6.48 15.23
N GLN A 64 23.21 5.23 14.81
CA GLN A 64 24.48 4.62 14.41
C GLN A 64 24.33 3.91 13.06
N PRO A 65 24.12 4.65 11.96
CA PRO A 65 23.88 4.05 10.64
C PRO A 65 25.12 3.40 10.01
N GLY A 66 26.29 3.54 10.64
CA GLY A 66 27.58 3.11 10.10
C GLY A 66 28.41 4.26 9.52
N PRO A 67 29.72 4.06 9.34
CA PRO A 67 30.65 5.14 8.97
C PRO A 67 30.45 5.69 7.56
N ASP A 68 29.94 4.88 6.63
CA ASP A 68 29.78 5.25 5.21
C ASP A 68 28.35 5.71 4.87
N ALA A 69 27.42 5.59 5.82
CA ALA A 69 26.04 6.00 5.60
C ALA A 69 25.93 7.52 5.53
N ARG A 70 25.20 8.02 4.52
CA ARG A 70 24.87 9.44 4.36
C ARG A 70 23.36 9.62 4.37
N PRO A 71 22.74 9.66 5.56
CA PRO A 71 21.30 9.78 5.65
C PRO A 71 20.82 11.12 5.09
N VAL A 72 19.67 11.09 4.41
CA VAL A 72 19.09 12.28 3.78
C VAL A 72 17.58 12.35 4.03
N ALA A 73 17.08 13.57 4.18
CA ALA A 73 15.66 13.83 4.05
C ALA A 73 15.38 14.16 2.58
N GLN A 74 14.46 13.43 1.94
CA GLN A 74 14.15 13.64 0.53
C GLN A 74 13.23 14.85 0.35
N ALA A 75 13.49 15.66 -0.67
CA ALA A 75 12.62 16.72 -1.13
C ALA A 75 11.66 16.18 -2.20
N TYR A 76 10.38 16.50 -2.05
CA TYR A 76 9.36 16.24 -3.07
C TYR A 76 8.25 17.28 -2.98
N ALA A 77 7.38 17.31 -3.99
CA ALA A 77 6.17 18.12 -4.08
C ALA A 77 4.97 17.17 -4.11
N GLY A 78 3.76 17.69 -4.30
CA GLY A 78 2.60 16.83 -4.40
C GLY A 78 1.29 17.61 -4.46
N HIS A 79 0.28 17.00 -5.03
CA HIS A 79 -1.08 17.49 -4.96
C HIS A 79 -1.80 16.81 -3.80
N GLN A 80 -2.07 17.59 -2.76
CA GLN A 80 -2.79 17.12 -1.59
C GLN A 80 -4.27 17.44 -1.74
N PHE A 81 -5.13 16.43 -1.80
CA PHE A 81 -6.57 16.58 -2.07
C PHE A 81 -6.87 17.41 -3.35
N GLY A 82 -6.00 17.31 -4.35
CA GLY A 82 -6.11 18.05 -5.62
C GLY A 82 -5.46 19.43 -5.63
N HIS A 83 -4.96 19.93 -4.50
CA HIS A 83 -4.26 21.22 -4.42
C HIS A 83 -2.74 21.02 -4.47
N TYR A 84 -2.07 21.73 -5.39
CA TYR A 84 -0.62 21.63 -5.52
C TYR A 84 0.10 22.24 -4.31
N SER A 85 1.03 21.48 -3.76
CA SER A 85 1.96 21.91 -2.73
C SER A 85 3.38 21.86 -3.31
N PRO A 86 4.01 23.02 -3.58
CA PRO A 86 5.30 23.07 -4.28
C PRO A 86 6.47 22.57 -3.44
N ARG A 87 6.26 22.41 -2.13
CA ARG A 87 7.29 21.93 -1.20
C ARG A 87 6.67 21.06 -0.11
N LEU A 88 6.91 19.76 -0.25
CA LEU A 88 6.75 18.72 0.76
C LEU A 88 8.17 18.26 1.14
N GLY A 89 8.39 16.96 1.19
CA GLY A 89 9.61 16.32 1.65
C GLY A 89 9.39 15.49 2.90
N ASP A 90 10.40 14.71 3.26
CA ASP A 90 10.36 13.84 4.42
C ASP A 90 10.40 14.67 5.71
N GLY A 91 9.25 15.15 6.17
CA GLY A 91 9.18 16.03 7.35
C GLY A 91 9.42 15.33 8.70
N ARG A 92 9.27 14.01 8.74
CA ARG A 92 9.43 13.16 9.93
C ARG A 92 10.10 11.84 9.62
N ALA A 93 10.85 11.80 8.51
CA ALA A 93 11.47 10.58 8.06
C ALA A 93 12.84 10.87 7.45
N LEU A 94 13.63 9.81 7.31
CA LEU A 94 15.00 9.88 6.86
C LEU A 94 15.30 8.63 6.02
N LEU A 95 15.81 8.81 4.80
CA LEU A 95 16.46 7.73 4.08
C LEU A 95 17.80 7.49 4.77
N LEU A 96 17.96 6.36 5.44
CA LEU A 96 19.21 6.02 6.11
C LEU A 96 20.32 5.70 5.09
N GLY A 97 19.91 5.09 3.98
CA GLY A 97 20.72 4.65 2.86
C GLY A 97 20.01 3.51 2.14
N GLU A 98 20.72 2.80 1.28
CA GLU A 98 20.17 1.62 0.60
C GLU A 98 20.96 0.34 0.90
N LEU A 99 20.23 -0.77 0.87
CA LEU A 99 20.71 -2.12 1.08
C LEU A 99 20.71 -2.87 -0.25
N THR A 100 21.82 -3.52 -0.59
CA THR A 100 21.85 -4.51 -1.67
C THR A 100 21.47 -5.87 -1.09
N ALA A 101 20.30 -6.36 -1.45
CA ALA A 101 19.83 -7.68 -1.05
C ALA A 101 20.68 -8.79 -1.70
N PRO A 102 20.64 -10.04 -1.20
CA PRO A 102 21.38 -11.17 -1.77
C PRO A 102 21.06 -11.47 -3.24
N ASP A 103 19.90 -11.05 -3.73
CA ASP A 103 19.50 -11.15 -5.14
C ASP A 103 20.08 -10.04 -6.04
N GLY A 104 20.85 -9.11 -5.46
CA GLY A 104 21.49 -7.99 -6.13
C GLY A 104 20.61 -6.75 -6.29
N ARG A 105 19.34 -6.78 -5.84
CA ARG A 105 18.44 -5.62 -5.92
C ARG A 105 18.70 -4.63 -4.80
N LEU A 106 18.51 -3.36 -5.12
CA LEU A 106 18.68 -2.25 -4.19
C LEU A 106 17.35 -1.91 -3.51
N HIS A 107 17.37 -1.88 -2.17
CA HIS A 107 16.22 -1.54 -1.35
C HIS A 107 16.53 -0.33 -0.48
N ASP A 108 15.64 0.65 -0.47
CA ASP A 108 15.77 1.81 0.41
C ASP A 108 15.51 1.38 1.86
N LEU A 109 16.31 1.85 2.83
CA LEU A 109 16.01 1.75 4.26
C LEU A 109 15.60 3.14 4.78
N HIS A 110 14.32 3.32 5.07
CA HIS A 110 13.71 4.61 5.39
C HIS A 110 13.11 4.58 6.80
N LEU A 111 13.53 5.50 7.66
CA LEU A 111 13.12 5.57 9.05
C LEU A 111 12.01 6.59 9.21
N LYS A 112 10.79 6.15 9.51
CA LYS A 112 9.63 7.03 9.79
C LYS A 112 9.51 7.25 11.29
N GLY A 113 9.40 8.50 11.73
CA GLY A 113 9.42 8.89 13.14
C GLY A 113 10.81 9.22 13.68
N SER A 114 11.83 9.30 12.81
CA SER A 114 13.24 9.53 13.19
C SER A 114 13.55 10.97 13.64
N GLY A 115 12.52 11.81 13.86
CA GLY A 115 12.67 13.20 14.29
C GLY A 115 12.40 14.22 13.20
N ARG A 116 12.44 15.50 13.60
CA ARG A 116 12.13 16.64 12.73
C ARG A 116 13.22 16.87 11.70
N THR A 117 12.80 17.11 10.45
CA THR A 117 13.69 17.57 9.36
C THR A 117 13.32 19.01 8.93
N PRO A 118 14.12 19.65 8.06
CA PRO A 118 13.78 20.94 7.46
C PRO A 118 12.51 20.94 6.58
N PHE A 119 11.97 19.76 6.25
CA PHE A 119 10.70 19.63 5.53
C PHE A 119 9.48 19.53 6.46
N ALA A 120 9.69 19.44 7.78
CA ALA A 120 8.61 19.43 8.76
C ALA A 120 7.80 20.73 8.71
N ARG A 121 6.48 20.60 8.59
CA ARG A 121 5.57 21.75 8.46
C ARG A 121 5.16 22.31 9.83
N GLY A 122 5.09 23.64 9.91
CA GLY A 122 4.58 24.34 11.09
C GLY A 122 5.23 23.86 12.39
N THR A 123 4.39 23.57 13.38
CA THR A 123 4.78 23.13 14.74
C THR A 123 5.00 21.62 14.87
N ALA A 124 5.05 20.86 13.76
CA ALA A 124 5.22 19.41 13.83
C ALA A 124 6.54 19.01 14.50
N ASP A 125 6.49 18.10 15.47
CA ASP A 125 7.66 17.65 16.23
C ASP A 125 8.55 16.67 15.46
N GLY A 126 8.07 16.10 14.35
CA GLY A 126 8.79 15.11 13.57
C GLY A 126 8.86 13.73 14.23
N GLN A 127 8.17 13.55 15.36
CA GLN A 127 8.10 12.29 16.08
C GLN A 127 6.86 11.50 15.62
N ALA A 128 6.92 10.17 15.79
CA ALA A 128 5.77 9.30 15.58
C ALA A 128 5.45 8.55 16.89
N VAL A 129 4.18 8.22 17.07
CA VAL A 129 3.71 7.40 18.22
C VAL A 129 3.65 5.94 17.83
N LEU A 130 3.70 5.05 18.83
CA LEU A 130 3.77 3.60 18.65
C LEU A 130 2.63 3.03 17.79
N GLY A 131 1.38 3.41 18.07
CA GLY A 131 0.19 2.90 17.38
C GLY A 131 0.27 3.01 15.84
N PRO A 132 0.49 4.20 15.25
CA PRO A 132 0.66 4.36 13.81
C PRO A 132 1.82 3.57 13.20
N MET A 133 2.94 3.38 13.91
CA MET A 133 4.07 2.57 13.41
C MET A 133 3.69 1.08 13.38
N LEU A 134 2.99 0.59 14.40
CA LEU A 134 2.44 -0.77 14.43
C LEU A 134 1.34 -0.97 13.40
N ARG A 135 0.48 0.03 13.15
CA ARG A 135 -0.52 0.01 12.08
C ARG A 135 0.16 -0.21 10.73
N GLU A 136 1.14 0.63 10.42
CA GLU A 136 1.88 0.52 9.16
C GLU A 136 2.60 -0.82 9.04
N TYR A 137 3.20 -1.32 10.12
CA TYR A 137 3.79 -2.66 10.15
C TYR A 137 2.77 -3.76 9.84
N VAL A 138 1.63 -3.81 10.55
CA VAL A 138 0.61 -4.85 10.37
C VAL A 138 0.00 -4.81 8.97
N VAL A 139 -0.37 -3.61 8.49
CA VAL A 139 -1.05 -3.46 7.21
C VAL A 139 -0.10 -3.71 6.04
N SER A 140 1.15 -3.23 6.10
CA SER A 140 2.13 -3.50 5.03
C SER A 140 2.42 -4.99 4.89
N GLU A 141 2.65 -5.70 5.99
CA GLU A 141 2.95 -7.14 5.95
C GLU A 141 1.73 -7.97 5.54
N ALA A 142 0.52 -7.56 5.91
CA ALA A 142 -0.71 -8.16 5.39
C ALA A 142 -0.85 -7.95 3.88
N MET A 143 -0.58 -6.74 3.38
CA MET A 143 -0.64 -6.44 1.94
C MET A 143 0.37 -7.28 1.16
N HIS A 144 1.58 -7.45 1.70
CA HIS A 144 2.58 -8.35 1.12
C HIS A 144 2.09 -9.80 1.07
N ALA A 145 1.56 -10.33 2.17
CA ALA A 145 1.05 -11.71 2.24
C ALA A 145 -0.18 -11.94 1.34
N LEU A 146 -0.99 -10.89 1.11
CA LEU A 146 -2.09 -10.88 0.13
C LEU A 146 -1.60 -10.80 -1.32
N GLY A 147 -0.29 -10.69 -1.56
CA GLY A 147 0.31 -10.56 -2.89
C GLY A 147 0.13 -9.18 -3.51
N VAL A 148 -0.13 -8.14 -2.71
CA VAL A 148 -0.22 -6.76 -3.18
C VAL A 148 1.16 -6.10 -3.09
N PRO A 149 1.70 -5.51 -4.17
CA PRO A 149 2.96 -4.77 -4.11
C PRO A 149 2.92 -3.65 -3.06
N THR A 150 3.93 -3.63 -2.18
CA THR A 150 3.95 -2.74 -1.03
C THR A 150 5.34 -2.53 -0.45
N THR A 151 5.57 -1.35 0.13
CA THR A 151 6.66 -1.15 1.09
C THR A 151 6.54 -2.11 2.25
N ARG A 152 7.67 -2.60 2.76
CA ARG A 152 7.74 -3.61 3.82
C ARG A 152 8.20 -3.01 5.13
N ALA A 153 7.84 -3.63 6.25
CA ALA A 153 8.22 -3.16 7.57
C ALA A 153 9.28 -4.07 8.19
N LEU A 154 10.50 -3.56 8.34
CA LEU A 154 11.63 -4.29 8.92
C LEU A 154 11.53 -4.33 10.44
N ALA A 155 11.31 -3.19 11.08
CA ALA A 155 11.24 -3.12 12.53
C ALA A 155 10.41 -1.94 13.04
N VAL A 156 9.87 -2.09 14.25
CA VAL A 156 9.36 -0.98 15.06
C VAL A 156 10.18 -0.90 16.34
N VAL A 157 10.69 0.28 16.65
CA VAL A 157 11.51 0.56 17.84
C VAL A 157 10.87 1.67 18.65
N ALA A 158 10.58 1.42 19.93
CA ALA A 158 10.15 2.46 20.85
C ALA A 158 11.35 3.34 21.19
N THR A 159 11.18 4.67 21.15
CA THR A 159 12.29 5.63 21.31
C THR A 159 12.56 6.03 22.76
N GLY A 160 11.69 5.62 23.69
CA GLY A 160 11.68 6.05 25.08
C GLY A 160 11.21 7.49 25.31
N HIS A 161 11.11 8.30 24.26
CA HIS A 161 10.56 9.66 24.35
C HIS A 161 9.03 9.64 24.41
N PRO A 162 8.41 10.35 25.37
CA PRO A 162 6.98 10.60 25.34
C PRO A 162 6.65 11.62 24.25
N VAL A 163 5.62 11.35 23.47
CA VAL A 163 5.14 12.22 22.39
C VAL A 163 3.74 12.73 22.76
N ARG A 164 3.55 14.04 22.64
CA ARG A 164 2.29 14.70 23.02
C ARG A 164 1.35 14.82 21.82
N ARG A 165 0.19 14.21 21.93
CA ARG A 165 -0.97 14.39 21.04
C ARG A 165 -2.15 14.87 21.87
N GLU A 166 -3.34 14.32 21.67
CA GLU A 166 -4.47 14.52 22.58
C GLU A 166 -4.12 14.00 23.99
N THR A 167 -3.34 12.92 24.05
CA THR A 167 -2.75 12.34 25.26
C THR A 167 -1.23 12.23 25.11
N VAL A 168 -0.53 11.80 26.18
CA VAL A 168 0.89 11.47 26.11
C VAL A 168 1.01 10.00 25.72
N LEU A 169 1.70 9.74 24.62
CA LEU A 169 1.84 8.41 24.02
C LEU A 169 3.32 8.04 23.85
N PRO A 170 3.66 6.73 23.85
CA PRO A 170 5.04 6.28 23.60
C PRO A 170 5.47 6.62 22.17
N GLY A 171 6.63 7.25 22.04
CA GLY A 171 7.28 7.50 20.75
C GLY A 171 7.86 6.24 20.12
N ALA A 172 7.85 6.17 18.80
CA ALA A 172 8.41 5.04 18.05
C ALA A 172 8.98 5.47 16.69
N VAL A 173 9.89 4.65 16.17
CA VAL A 173 10.43 4.68 14.82
C VAL A 173 10.02 3.40 14.10
N LEU A 174 9.58 3.53 12.85
CA LEU A 174 9.43 2.43 11.91
C LEU A 174 10.61 2.42 10.94
N ALA A 175 11.36 1.32 10.91
CA ALA A 175 12.28 1.01 9.83
C ALA A 175 11.51 0.35 8.68
N ARG A 176 11.27 1.12 7.62
CA ARG A 176 10.54 0.69 6.42
C ARG A 176 11.51 0.44 5.28
N THR A 177 11.22 -0.56 4.46
CA THR A 177 11.97 -0.82 3.22
C THR A 177 11.09 -0.74 1.99
N ALA A 178 11.64 -0.32 0.86
CA ALA A 178 10.92 -0.20 -0.39
C ALA A 178 11.85 -0.52 -1.57
N ALA A 179 11.28 -0.89 -2.72
CA ALA A 179 12.08 -0.94 -3.95
C ALA A 179 12.63 0.44 -4.29
N SER A 180 11.87 1.52 -4.08
CA SER A 180 12.37 2.90 -3.96
C SER A 180 11.31 3.83 -3.36
N HIS A 181 11.74 4.98 -2.85
CA HIS A 181 10.84 6.07 -2.41
C HIS A 181 10.60 7.15 -3.48
N LEU A 182 10.93 6.87 -4.75
CA LEU A 182 10.57 7.74 -5.87
C LEU A 182 9.05 7.76 -6.03
N ARG A 183 8.47 8.97 -6.03
CA ARG A 183 7.02 9.20 -6.13
C ARG A 183 6.70 10.06 -7.36
N VAL A 184 5.43 10.13 -7.72
CA VAL A 184 4.94 11.18 -8.64
C VAL A 184 5.34 12.57 -8.10
N GLY A 185 5.21 12.78 -6.79
CA GLY A 185 5.68 13.99 -6.11
C GLY A 185 7.17 14.32 -6.29
N THR A 186 8.03 13.32 -6.46
CA THR A 186 9.47 13.52 -6.72
C THR A 186 9.69 14.11 -8.11
N ALA A 187 9.04 13.56 -9.13
CA ALA A 187 9.07 14.10 -10.48
C ALA A 187 8.47 15.52 -10.55
N GLN A 188 7.36 15.76 -9.85
CA GLN A 188 6.75 17.09 -9.76
C GLN A 188 7.68 18.13 -9.14
N TYR A 189 8.44 17.75 -8.12
CA TYR A 189 9.42 18.64 -7.50
C TYR A 189 10.58 18.93 -8.45
N ALA A 190 11.14 17.91 -9.08
CA ALA A 190 12.22 18.04 -10.05
C ALA A 190 11.84 18.95 -11.23
N ALA A 191 10.63 18.78 -11.78
CA ALA A 191 10.10 19.62 -12.85
C ALA A 191 9.91 21.10 -12.43
N ALA A 192 9.74 21.37 -11.13
CA ALA A 192 9.54 22.71 -10.58
C ALA A 192 10.83 23.33 -10.00
N LEU A 193 11.98 22.67 -10.12
CA LEU A 193 13.25 23.23 -9.69
C LEU A 193 13.60 24.48 -10.50
N PRO A 194 14.35 25.44 -9.92
CA PRO A 194 14.88 26.58 -10.66
C PRO A 194 15.77 26.13 -11.82
N GLU A 195 15.80 26.89 -12.92
CA GLU A 195 16.61 26.60 -14.11
C GLU A 195 18.08 26.32 -13.82
N GLN A 196 18.65 26.96 -12.78
CA GLN A 196 20.05 26.76 -12.39
C GLN A 196 20.34 25.36 -11.83
N ALA A 197 19.31 24.62 -11.43
CA ALA A 197 19.39 23.24 -10.99
C ALA A 197 19.12 22.23 -12.12
N HIS A 198 19.01 22.71 -13.38
CA HIS A 198 18.84 21.88 -14.57
C HIS A 198 17.68 20.87 -14.45
N PRO A 199 16.43 21.32 -14.26
CA PRO A 199 15.28 20.46 -13.94
C PRO A 199 15.08 19.29 -14.92
N THR A 200 15.28 19.53 -16.23
CA THR A 200 15.19 18.47 -17.26
C THR A 200 16.25 17.39 -17.08
N GLU A 201 17.47 17.72 -16.66
CA GLU A 201 18.53 16.74 -16.41
C GLU A 201 18.28 15.94 -15.11
N VAL A 202 17.71 16.59 -14.09
CA VAL A 202 17.24 15.88 -12.88
C VAL A 202 16.12 14.91 -13.23
N LEU A 203 15.16 15.32 -14.07
CA LEU A 203 14.09 14.44 -14.55
C LEU A 203 14.63 13.24 -15.35
N ARG A 204 15.62 13.44 -16.23
CA ARG A 204 16.27 12.32 -16.94
C ARG A 204 16.92 11.33 -15.99
N ARG A 205 17.63 11.80 -14.96
CA ARG A 205 18.19 10.91 -13.91
C ARG A 205 17.09 10.15 -13.15
N ILE A 206 15.95 10.78 -12.86
CA ILE A 206 14.81 10.10 -12.22
C ILE A 206 14.27 9.01 -13.15
N VAL A 207 14.15 9.30 -14.45
CA VAL A 207 13.70 8.33 -15.45
C VAL A 207 14.66 7.14 -15.50
N ASP A 208 15.95 7.40 -15.66
CA ASP A 208 16.98 6.36 -15.77
C ASP A 208 17.03 5.48 -14.52
N GLU A 209 16.95 6.09 -13.33
CA GLU A 209 16.92 5.38 -12.05
C GLU A 209 15.67 4.50 -11.89
N ALA A 210 14.49 5.03 -12.22
CA ALA A 210 13.25 4.28 -12.13
C ALA A 210 13.20 3.12 -13.15
N ILE A 211 13.73 3.32 -14.35
CA ILE A 211 13.89 2.25 -15.36
C ILE A 211 14.83 1.18 -14.80
N ALA A 212 16.03 1.56 -14.36
CA ALA A 212 17.04 0.62 -13.88
C ALA A 212 16.52 -0.23 -12.70
N ARG A 213 15.80 0.37 -11.75
CA ARG A 213 15.34 -0.32 -10.53
C ARG A 213 14.02 -1.06 -10.69
N HIS A 214 13.11 -0.60 -11.55
CA HIS A 214 11.72 -1.10 -11.54
C HIS A 214 11.23 -1.58 -12.91
N HIS A 215 11.73 -0.99 -14.00
CA HIS A 215 11.23 -1.25 -15.34
C HIS A 215 12.39 -1.45 -16.34
N PRO A 216 13.31 -2.41 -16.12
CA PRO A 216 14.53 -2.53 -16.93
C PRO A 216 14.27 -2.82 -18.41
N HIS A 217 13.08 -3.34 -18.74
CA HIS A 217 12.62 -3.53 -20.13
C HIS A 217 12.46 -2.23 -20.92
N ALA A 218 12.36 -1.07 -20.25
CA ALA A 218 12.26 0.24 -20.89
C ALA A 218 13.62 0.83 -21.30
N THR A 219 14.74 0.24 -20.88
CA THR A 219 16.10 0.75 -21.15
C THR A 219 16.39 0.86 -22.65
N ASP A 220 16.01 -0.17 -23.42
CA ASP A 220 16.30 -0.26 -24.86
C ASP A 220 15.15 0.25 -25.74
N ALA A 221 14.15 0.91 -25.14
CA ALA A 221 13.04 1.48 -25.90
C ALA A 221 13.50 2.70 -26.72
N GLU A 222 12.83 2.95 -27.86
CA GLU A 222 13.11 4.14 -28.69
C GLU A 222 12.92 5.45 -27.92
N HIS A 223 11.93 5.48 -27.02
CA HIS A 223 11.62 6.60 -26.13
C HIS A 223 11.59 6.12 -24.67
N PRO A 224 12.74 6.05 -23.96
CA PRO A 224 12.81 5.47 -22.62
C PRO A 224 11.89 6.16 -21.58
N ALA A 225 11.80 7.49 -21.60
CA ALA A 225 10.92 8.23 -20.69
C ALA A 225 9.43 7.91 -20.90
N LEU A 226 9.01 7.75 -22.17
CA LEU A 226 7.65 7.35 -22.49
C LEU A 226 7.40 5.89 -22.08
N ALA A 227 8.35 4.99 -22.35
CA ALA A 227 8.27 3.59 -21.95
C ALA A 227 8.19 3.42 -20.42
N LEU A 228 8.95 4.23 -19.66
CA LEU A 228 8.80 4.30 -18.21
C LEU A 228 7.39 4.76 -17.82
N TYR A 229 6.89 5.84 -18.41
CA TYR A 229 5.57 6.37 -18.07
C TYR A 229 4.46 5.33 -18.33
N GLU A 230 4.52 4.63 -19.46
CA GLU A 230 3.62 3.52 -19.79
C GLU A 230 3.72 2.36 -18.79
N ALA A 231 4.95 2.00 -18.37
CA ALA A 231 5.17 0.96 -17.38
C ALA A 231 4.62 1.33 -15.99
N VAL A 232 4.78 2.59 -15.57
CA VAL A 232 4.20 3.10 -14.31
C VAL A 232 2.67 3.11 -14.38
N ILE A 233 2.08 3.51 -15.53
CA ILE A 233 0.63 3.42 -15.74
C ILE A 233 0.13 1.98 -15.56
N ALA A 234 0.80 1.01 -16.17
CA ALA A 234 0.43 -0.40 -16.09
C ALA A 234 0.58 -0.95 -14.65
N ALA A 235 1.69 -0.66 -13.98
CA ALA A 235 1.95 -1.07 -12.60
C ALA A 235 0.90 -0.51 -11.63
N GLN A 236 0.52 0.76 -11.81
CA GLN A 236 -0.49 1.41 -10.98
C GLN A 236 -1.91 0.90 -11.29
N ALA A 237 -2.24 0.60 -12.55
CA ALA A 237 -3.51 -0.04 -12.90
C ALA A 237 -3.69 -1.40 -12.20
N GLU A 238 -2.62 -2.20 -12.17
CA GLU A 238 -2.59 -3.49 -11.46
C GLU A 238 -2.70 -3.30 -9.94
N LEU A 239 -1.90 -2.38 -9.37
CA LEU A 239 -1.90 -2.11 -7.93
C LEU A 239 -3.28 -1.71 -7.40
N ILE A 240 -3.92 -0.74 -8.05
CA ILE A 240 -5.24 -0.24 -7.63
C ILE A 240 -6.31 -1.31 -7.78
N SER A 241 -6.24 -2.13 -8.84
CA SER A 241 -7.12 -3.28 -9.01
C SER A 241 -6.97 -4.25 -7.85
N ARG A 242 -5.74 -4.57 -7.44
CA ARG A 242 -5.45 -5.42 -6.28
C ARG A 242 -5.98 -4.85 -4.97
N TRP A 243 -5.85 -3.54 -4.75
CA TRP A 243 -6.45 -2.87 -3.58
C TRP A 243 -7.95 -3.10 -3.53
N MET A 244 -8.63 -2.86 -4.65
CA MET A 244 -10.07 -3.07 -4.73
C MET A 244 -10.43 -4.54 -4.48
N LEU A 245 -9.65 -5.49 -5.01
CA LEU A 245 -9.99 -6.93 -4.94
C LEU A 245 -9.99 -7.45 -3.50
N VAL A 246 -9.10 -6.91 -2.67
CA VAL A 246 -9.01 -7.23 -1.24
C VAL A 246 -9.82 -6.28 -0.36
N GLY A 247 -10.53 -5.31 -0.93
CA GLY A 247 -11.35 -4.36 -0.18
C GLY A 247 -10.56 -3.26 0.52
N PHE A 248 -9.32 -2.98 0.10
CA PHE A 248 -8.47 -1.95 0.71
C PHE A 248 -8.82 -0.55 0.22
N VAL A 249 -8.94 0.37 1.19
CA VAL A 249 -9.12 1.81 0.99
C VAL A 249 -7.90 2.54 1.54
N HIS A 250 -7.13 3.19 0.68
CA HIS A 250 -5.90 3.88 1.07
C HIS A 250 -6.16 5.15 1.90
N GLY A 251 -7.24 5.87 1.59
CA GLY A 251 -7.69 7.06 2.33
C GLY A 251 -6.94 8.38 2.07
N VAL A 252 -5.73 8.36 1.49
CA VAL A 252 -4.93 9.56 1.12
C VAL A 252 -4.08 9.30 -0.12
N MET A 253 -4.73 9.24 -1.29
CA MET A 253 -4.04 9.03 -2.57
C MET A 253 -3.55 10.37 -3.16
N ASN A 254 -2.77 11.12 -2.38
CA ASN A 254 -2.06 12.29 -2.91
C ASN A 254 -0.93 11.83 -3.85
N THR A 255 -0.46 12.70 -4.75
CA THR A 255 0.63 12.33 -5.68
C THR A 255 1.96 12.08 -4.98
N ASP A 256 2.18 12.62 -3.78
CA ASP A 256 3.35 12.30 -2.94
C ASP A 256 3.27 10.91 -2.29
N ASN A 257 2.12 10.24 -2.35
CA ASN A 257 1.89 8.87 -1.86
C ASN A 257 1.69 7.87 -3.02
N MET A 258 2.10 8.23 -4.24
CA MET A 258 2.06 7.35 -5.40
C MET A 258 3.47 7.09 -5.89
N THR A 259 3.97 5.87 -5.64
CA THR A 259 5.33 5.46 -6.00
C THR A 259 5.47 5.23 -7.50
N LEU A 260 6.67 5.45 -8.03
CA LEU A 260 7.00 5.04 -9.40
C LEU A 260 7.22 3.53 -9.50
N SER A 261 7.56 2.85 -8.41
CA SER A 261 7.73 1.39 -8.37
C SER A 261 6.41 0.61 -8.51
N GLY A 262 5.26 1.25 -8.27
CA GLY A 262 3.98 0.55 -8.20
C GLY A 262 3.75 -0.16 -6.86
N GLU A 263 4.46 0.24 -5.80
CA GLU A 263 4.25 -0.23 -4.44
C GLU A 263 3.27 0.66 -3.66
N THR A 264 2.41 0.04 -2.85
CA THR A 264 1.63 0.73 -1.80
C THR A 264 2.58 1.38 -0.77
N ILE A 265 2.31 2.61 -0.35
CA ILE A 265 3.14 3.35 0.61
C ILE A 265 2.29 4.23 1.53
N ASP A 266 2.80 4.54 2.72
CA ASP A 266 2.23 5.51 3.66
C ASP A 266 0.84 5.13 4.18
N TYR A 267 0.83 4.09 5.02
CA TYR A 267 -0.32 3.53 5.70
C TYR A 267 -0.81 4.41 6.87
N GLY A 268 -1.28 5.61 6.54
CA GLY A 268 -1.89 6.53 7.49
C GLY A 268 -3.34 6.13 7.81
N PRO A 269 -4.34 6.81 7.25
CA PRO A 269 -5.74 6.51 7.51
C PRO A 269 -6.31 5.51 6.48
N CYS A 270 -5.62 4.39 6.30
CA CYS A 270 -6.07 3.29 5.45
C CYS A 270 -6.93 2.29 6.24
N ALA A 271 -7.79 1.57 5.54
CA ALA A 271 -8.67 0.56 6.13
C ALA A 271 -9.10 -0.48 5.10
N PHE A 272 -9.60 -1.62 5.57
CA PHE A 272 -10.29 -2.59 4.72
C PHE A 272 -11.80 -2.45 4.91
N ILE A 273 -12.58 -2.62 3.84
CA ILE A 273 -14.03 -2.66 3.95
C ILE A 273 -14.45 -3.99 4.60
N ASP A 274 -15.28 -3.89 5.64
CA ASP A 274 -16.09 -5.02 6.08
C ASP A 274 -17.31 -5.08 5.16
N ALA A 275 -18.35 -4.29 5.43
CA ALA A 275 -19.51 -4.16 4.55
C ALA A 275 -19.16 -3.51 3.20
N PHE A 276 -19.51 -4.18 2.09
CA PHE A 276 -19.32 -3.66 0.75
C PHE A 276 -20.15 -2.39 0.52
N ASP A 277 -19.44 -1.29 0.28
CA ASP A 277 -20.02 0.03 0.00
C ASP A 277 -19.07 0.78 -0.94
N PRO A 278 -19.46 1.06 -2.19
CA PRO A 278 -18.62 1.81 -3.12
C PRO A 278 -18.22 3.21 -2.63
N ALA A 279 -19.02 3.79 -1.72
CA ALA A 279 -18.76 5.09 -1.13
C ALA A 279 -17.95 5.02 0.18
N ALA A 280 -17.49 3.84 0.60
CA ALA A 280 -16.69 3.68 1.82
C ALA A 280 -15.45 4.58 1.80
N SER A 281 -15.36 5.47 2.79
CA SER A 281 -14.19 6.29 3.09
C SER A 281 -14.01 6.33 4.60
N PHE A 282 -12.78 6.17 5.06
CA PHE A 282 -12.45 6.02 6.49
C PHE A 282 -11.54 7.13 7.01
N SER A 283 -10.96 7.94 6.11
CA SER A 283 -10.01 8.98 6.48
C SER A 283 -10.73 10.15 7.14
N SER A 284 -10.33 10.49 8.35
CA SER A 284 -10.91 11.60 9.13
C SER A 284 -10.82 12.96 8.43
N ILE A 285 -9.90 13.09 7.47
CA ILE A 285 -9.66 14.32 6.70
C ILE A 285 -10.31 14.28 5.30
N ASP A 286 -10.83 13.13 4.85
CA ASP A 286 -11.51 12.97 3.56
C ASP A 286 -13.03 13.18 3.70
N THR A 287 -13.44 14.38 4.10
CA THR A 287 -14.86 14.71 4.34
C THR A 287 -15.73 14.72 3.09
N GLN A 288 -15.13 14.71 1.90
CA GLN A 288 -15.83 14.70 0.61
C GLN A 288 -15.80 13.34 -0.09
N GLY A 289 -15.17 12.32 0.51
CA GLY A 289 -15.06 10.99 -0.10
C GLY A 289 -14.21 10.99 -1.38
N ARG A 290 -13.24 11.91 -1.52
CA ARG A 290 -12.34 11.99 -2.67
C ARG A 290 -11.60 10.67 -2.87
N TYR A 291 -11.22 10.02 -1.77
CA TYR A 291 -10.45 8.77 -1.76
C TYR A 291 -11.29 7.57 -1.32
N ALA A 292 -12.61 7.63 -1.51
CA ALA A 292 -13.50 6.50 -1.28
C ALA A 292 -13.14 5.29 -2.16
N TYR A 293 -13.54 4.09 -1.72
CA TYR A 293 -13.26 2.81 -2.38
C TYR A 293 -13.50 2.84 -3.90
N GLY A 294 -14.68 3.29 -4.35
CA GLY A 294 -15.04 3.37 -5.78
C GLY A 294 -14.29 4.46 -6.56
N ASN A 295 -13.66 5.42 -5.87
CA ASN A 295 -12.95 6.53 -6.48
C ASN A 295 -11.44 6.25 -6.69
N GLN A 296 -10.90 5.15 -6.16
CA GLN A 296 -9.45 4.87 -6.23
C GLN A 296 -8.93 4.78 -7.68
N GLY A 297 -9.64 4.09 -8.57
CA GLY A 297 -9.29 4.01 -9.99
C GLY A 297 -9.23 5.39 -10.69
N PRO A 298 -10.33 6.18 -10.68
CA PRO A 298 -10.33 7.53 -11.23
C PRO A 298 -9.26 8.46 -10.64
N ILE A 299 -9.00 8.37 -9.33
CA ILE A 299 -7.95 9.18 -8.67
C ILE A 299 -6.55 8.75 -9.11
N ALA A 300 -6.28 7.46 -9.29
CA ALA A 300 -5.01 7.00 -9.82
C ALA A 300 -4.76 7.52 -11.25
N ALA A 301 -5.78 7.50 -12.12
CA ALA A 301 -5.70 8.14 -13.43
C ALA A 301 -5.37 9.64 -13.33
N TRP A 302 -6.01 10.35 -12.40
CA TRP A 302 -5.73 11.77 -12.17
C TRP A 302 -4.30 12.02 -11.69
N ASN A 303 -3.78 11.18 -10.79
CA ASN A 303 -2.40 11.27 -10.32
C ASN A 303 -1.38 10.93 -11.43
N LEU A 304 -1.66 9.94 -12.28
CA LEU A 304 -0.84 9.60 -13.44
C LEU A 304 -0.82 10.75 -14.47
N ALA A 305 -1.92 11.45 -14.66
CA ALA A 305 -1.93 12.66 -15.49
C ALA A 305 -0.96 13.73 -14.95
N ARG A 306 -0.89 13.90 -13.62
CA ARG A 306 0.08 14.82 -12.99
C ARG A 306 1.53 14.35 -13.15
N LEU A 307 1.77 13.05 -13.24
CA LEU A 307 3.09 12.51 -13.58
C LEU A 307 3.44 12.83 -15.04
N GLY A 308 2.52 12.57 -15.98
CA GLY A 308 2.70 12.88 -17.39
C GLY A 308 3.04 14.35 -17.63
N GLU A 309 2.36 15.26 -16.95
CA GLU A 309 2.67 16.70 -16.95
C GLU A 309 4.10 17.01 -16.49
N ALA A 310 4.56 16.38 -15.41
CA ALA A 310 5.91 16.58 -14.89
C ALA A 310 6.99 16.03 -15.84
N LEU A 311 6.66 15.00 -16.62
CA LEU A 311 7.58 14.35 -17.56
C LEU A 311 7.64 15.01 -18.94
N VAL A 312 6.75 15.95 -19.28
CA VAL A 312 6.73 16.64 -20.59
C VAL A 312 8.12 17.05 -21.10
N PRO A 313 9.01 17.67 -20.29
CA PRO A 313 10.34 18.10 -20.75
C PRO A 313 11.30 16.98 -21.19
N VAL A 314 10.99 15.71 -20.85
CA VAL A 314 11.84 14.55 -21.15
C VAL A 314 11.16 13.53 -22.07
N LEU A 315 9.91 13.76 -22.50
CA LEU A 315 9.18 12.87 -23.40
C LEU A 315 9.51 13.12 -24.88
N ASP A 316 9.60 14.39 -25.29
CA ASP A 316 9.97 14.83 -26.64
C ASP A 316 10.53 16.25 -26.58
N ASP A 317 11.34 16.63 -27.56
CA ASP A 317 11.89 18.00 -27.66
C ASP A 317 10.81 19.01 -28.07
N ASP A 318 9.76 18.56 -28.78
CA ASP A 318 8.57 19.34 -29.07
C ASP A 318 7.51 19.18 -27.96
N PRO A 319 7.20 20.24 -27.18
CA PRO A 319 6.24 20.17 -26.09
C PRO A 319 4.84 19.70 -26.51
N ASP A 320 4.36 20.09 -27.70
CA ASP A 320 3.02 19.70 -28.15
C ASP A 320 2.97 18.20 -28.46
N ARG A 321 4.05 17.65 -29.03
CA ARG A 321 4.20 16.21 -29.26
C ARG A 321 4.35 15.45 -27.94
N ALA A 322 5.16 15.96 -27.01
CA ALA A 322 5.31 15.37 -25.68
C ALA A 322 3.98 15.26 -24.93
N VAL A 323 3.15 16.31 -24.98
CA VAL A 323 1.80 16.30 -24.39
C VAL A 323 0.90 15.27 -25.08
N ALA A 324 0.93 15.19 -26.41
CA ALA A 324 0.14 14.20 -27.15
C ALA A 324 0.53 12.76 -26.78
N LEU A 325 1.83 12.47 -26.67
CA LEU A 325 2.34 11.16 -26.22
C LEU A 325 1.88 10.83 -24.80
N ALA A 326 1.96 11.79 -23.88
CA ALA A 326 1.51 11.60 -22.50
C ALA A 326 -0.01 11.33 -22.43
N GLN A 327 -0.81 12.02 -23.24
CA GLN A 327 -2.26 11.81 -23.30
C GLN A 327 -2.62 10.45 -23.89
N GLU A 328 -1.93 10.03 -24.96
CA GLU A 328 -2.14 8.72 -25.57
C GLU A 328 -1.82 7.59 -24.58
N ALA A 329 -0.67 7.67 -23.91
CA ALA A 329 -0.27 6.69 -22.89
C ALA A 329 -1.28 6.64 -21.74
N LEU A 330 -1.67 7.81 -21.20
CA LEU A 330 -2.67 7.89 -20.13
C LEU A 330 -4.02 7.28 -20.53
N GLY A 331 -4.42 7.44 -21.80
CA GLY A 331 -5.65 6.87 -22.35
C GLY A 331 -5.75 5.35 -22.21
N ARG A 332 -4.62 4.65 -22.03
CA ARG A 332 -4.56 3.20 -21.84
C ARG A 332 -4.84 2.76 -20.40
N PHE A 333 -4.76 3.65 -19.42
CA PHE A 333 -4.96 3.32 -18.00
C PHE A 333 -6.32 2.64 -17.74
N HIS A 334 -7.41 3.20 -18.26
CA HIS A 334 -8.75 2.70 -17.97
C HIS A 334 -8.94 1.25 -18.44
N GLY A 335 -8.48 0.96 -19.66
CA GLY A 335 -8.52 -0.40 -20.21
C GLY A 335 -7.67 -1.37 -19.39
N ALA A 336 -6.44 -0.98 -19.04
CA ALA A 336 -5.54 -1.80 -18.22
C ALA A 336 -6.12 -2.08 -16.83
N HIS A 337 -6.67 -1.05 -16.16
CA HIS A 337 -7.29 -1.19 -14.84
C HIS A 337 -8.53 -2.09 -14.88
N LEU A 338 -9.42 -1.92 -15.88
CA LEU A 338 -10.58 -2.79 -16.02
C LEU A 338 -10.19 -4.24 -16.31
N ALA A 339 -9.19 -4.48 -17.16
CA ALA A 339 -8.70 -5.82 -17.45
C ALA A 339 -8.13 -6.50 -16.19
N ALA A 340 -7.28 -5.81 -15.44
CA ALA A 340 -6.73 -6.30 -14.16
C ALA A 340 -7.83 -6.59 -13.12
N TRP A 341 -8.77 -5.65 -12.96
CA TRP A 341 -9.92 -5.80 -12.08
C TRP A 341 -10.79 -7.02 -12.43
N ARG A 342 -11.17 -7.16 -13.70
CA ARG A 342 -11.99 -8.28 -14.19
C ARG A 342 -11.23 -9.60 -14.13
N GLY A 343 -9.94 -9.60 -14.45
CA GLY A 343 -9.07 -10.77 -14.30
C GLY A 343 -9.03 -11.28 -12.87
N GLY A 344 -8.83 -10.38 -11.90
CA GLY A 344 -8.88 -10.74 -10.49
C GLY A 344 -10.26 -11.21 -10.02
N LEU A 345 -11.35 -10.56 -10.46
CA LEU A 345 -12.71 -11.01 -10.14
C LEU A 345 -13.00 -12.40 -10.72
N ARG A 346 -12.51 -12.71 -11.92
CA ARG A 346 -12.60 -14.04 -12.52
C ARG A 346 -11.96 -15.09 -11.61
N ASP A 347 -10.79 -14.80 -11.06
CA ASP A 347 -10.09 -15.69 -10.13
C ASP A 347 -10.84 -15.82 -8.79
N LYS A 348 -11.36 -14.71 -8.24
CA LYS A 348 -12.17 -14.73 -7.01
C LYS A 348 -13.47 -15.53 -7.17
N LEU A 349 -14.05 -15.54 -8.37
CA LEU A 349 -15.20 -16.38 -8.76
C LEU A 349 -14.82 -17.82 -9.10
N GLY A 350 -13.53 -18.18 -9.16
CA GLY A 350 -13.05 -19.51 -9.50
C GLY A 350 -13.18 -19.90 -10.97
N LEU A 351 -13.44 -18.94 -11.86
CA LEU A 351 -13.81 -19.20 -13.25
C LEU A 351 -12.58 -19.52 -14.12
N PRO A 352 -12.69 -20.44 -15.10
CA PRO A 352 -11.57 -20.78 -15.98
C PRO A 352 -11.16 -19.60 -16.86
N ALA A 353 -9.89 -19.55 -17.25
CA ALA A 353 -9.35 -18.47 -18.10
C ALA A 353 -10.05 -18.35 -19.47
N SER A 354 -10.77 -19.40 -19.89
CA SER A 354 -11.59 -19.41 -21.10
C SER A 354 -12.87 -18.56 -20.98
N VAL A 355 -13.31 -18.20 -19.77
CA VAL A 355 -14.44 -17.28 -19.59
C VAL A 355 -13.99 -15.87 -19.97
N ALA A 356 -14.75 -15.24 -20.87
CA ALA A 356 -14.45 -13.92 -21.38
C ALA A 356 -14.64 -12.84 -20.29
N GLU A 357 -13.89 -11.75 -20.40
CA GLU A 357 -13.98 -10.63 -19.44
C GLU A 357 -15.38 -10.00 -19.39
N ASP A 358 -16.09 -9.98 -20.53
CA ASP A 358 -17.45 -9.44 -20.60
C ASP A 358 -18.48 -10.32 -19.87
N ASP A 359 -18.29 -11.65 -19.85
CA ASP A 359 -19.13 -12.56 -19.07
C ASP A 359 -18.90 -12.37 -17.56
N VAL A 360 -17.64 -12.16 -17.16
CA VAL A 360 -17.27 -11.83 -15.78
C VAL A 360 -17.91 -10.50 -15.38
N ALA A 361 -17.82 -9.49 -16.24
CA ALA A 361 -18.44 -8.19 -16.01
C ALA A 361 -19.97 -8.32 -15.85
N ALA A 362 -20.64 -9.06 -16.74
CA ALA A 362 -22.08 -9.30 -16.65
C ALA A 362 -22.50 -10.05 -15.37
N LEU A 363 -21.67 -10.96 -14.85
CA LEU A 363 -21.90 -11.57 -13.55
C LEU A 363 -21.75 -10.55 -12.42
N THR A 364 -20.66 -9.78 -12.40
CA THR A 364 -20.36 -8.89 -11.28
C THR A 364 -21.28 -7.67 -11.23
N ASP A 365 -21.70 -7.15 -12.40
CA ASP A 365 -22.63 -6.02 -12.50
C ASP A 365 -24.02 -6.35 -11.94
N ARG A 366 -24.44 -7.62 -12.03
CA ARG A 366 -25.67 -8.11 -11.37
C ARG A 366 -25.47 -8.35 -9.88
N LEU A 367 -24.30 -8.85 -9.48
CA LEU A 367 -24.00 -9.23 -8.10
C LEU A 367 -23.81 -8.03 -7.17
N PHE A 368 -22.99 -7.06 -7.57
CA PHE A 368 -22.55 -5.97 -6.68
C PHE A 368 -23.71 -5.11 -6.13
N PRO A 369 -24.77 -4.79 -6.90
CA PRO A 369 -25.94 -4.09 -6.35
C PRO A 369 -26.60 -4.84 -5.19
N TRP A 370 -26.68 -6.18 -5.24
CA TRP A 370 -27.21 -6.97 -4.12
C TRP A 370 -26.27 -6.94 -2.92
N LEU A 371 -24.95 -7.07 -3.13
CA LEU A 371 -23.98 -7.00 -2.04
C LEU A 371 -24.02 -5.64 -1.33
N ALA A 372 -24.12 -4.55 -2.10
CA ALA A 372 -24.19 -3.19 -1.58
C ALA A 372 -25.49 -2.94 -0.83
N ALA A 373 -26.64 -3.35 -1.39
CA ALA A 373 -27.94 -3.21 -0.75
C ALA A 373 -28.02 -3.99 0.57
N ALA A 374 -27.43 -5.17 0.62
CA ALA A 374 -27.39 -6.01 1.81
C ALA A 374 -26.23 -5.66 2.77
N ARG A 375 -25.34 -4.70 2.40
CA ARG A 375 -24.11 -4.36 3.14
C ARG A 375 -23.28 -5.60 3.49
N THR A 376 -23.11 -6.50 2.52
CA THR A 376 -22.48 -7.80 2.71
C THR A 376 -21.01 -7.65 3.06
N ASP A 377 -20.50 -8.43 4.02
CA ASP A 377 -19.07 -8.47 4.31
C ASP A 377 -18.28 -8.90 3.06
N TRP A 378 -17.44 -8.01 2.54
CA TRP A 378 -16.72 -8.19 1.28
C TRP A 378 -15.84 -9.43 1.31
N THR A 379 -15.01 -9.56 2.34
CA THR A 379 -14.06 -10.68 2.48
C THR A 379 -14.79 -12.01 2.68
N SER A 380 -15.73 -12.08 3.63
CA SER A 380 -16.46 -13.31 3.94
C SER A 380 -17.32 -13.79 2.78
N PHE A 381 -17.90 -12.88 1.98
CA PHE A 381 -18.69 -13.26 0.81
C PHE A 381 -17.90 -14.17 -0.13
N TRP A 382 -16.67 -13.80 -0.48
CA TRP A 382 -15.85 -14.57 -1.41
C TRP A 382 -15.42 -15.92 -0.85
N VAL A 383 -15.15 -16.00 0.45
CA VAL A 383 -14.81 -17.26 1.14
C VAL A 383 -16.04 -18.19 1.14
N ARG A 384 -17.21 -17.67 1.55
CA ARG A 384 -18.47 -18.44 1.62
C ARG A 384 -18.95 -18.87 0.25
N LEU A 385 -18.78 -18.05 -0.79
CA LEU A 385 -19.15 -18.40 -2.16
C LEU A 385 -18.50 -19.72 -2.62
N ALA A 386 -17.28 -20.03 -2.17
CA ALA A 386 -16.60 -21.28 -2.54
C ALA A 386 -17.33 -22.54 -2.03
N GLU A 387 -18.16 -22.43 -0.99
CA GLU A 387 -18.99 -23.52 -0.45
C GLU A 387 -20.24 -23.78 -1.30
N HIS A 388 -20.56 -22.88 -2.24
CA HIS A 388 -21.77 -22.89 -3.04
C HIS A 388 -21.54 -23.37 -4.49
N THR A 389 -20.41 -24.00 -4.79
CA THR A 389 -20.08 -24.49 -6.15
C THR A 389 -20.92 -25.69 -6.60
N ALA A 390 -21.51 -26.46 -5.67
CA ALA A 390 -22.41 -27.56 -5.98
C ALA A 390 -23.84 -27.06 -6.27
N ALA A 391 -24.57 -27.77 -7.15
CA ALA A 391 -25.96 -27.44 -7.43
C ALA A 391 -26.90 -27.85 -6.27
N PRO A 392 -27.91 -27.03 -5.93
CA PRO A 392 -28.92 -27.35 -4.93
C PRO A 392 -29.83 -28.48 -5.43
N VAL A 393 -30.48 -29.17 -4.48
CA VAL A 393 -31.36 -30.32 -4.77
C VAL A 393 -32.69 -29.93 -5.42
N ASP A 394 -33.15 -28.69 -5.21
CA ASP A 394 -34.35 -28.11 -5.79
C ASP A 394 -34.33 -26.57 -5.70
N ASP A 395 -35.35 -25.92 -6.26
CA ASP A 395 -35.49 -24.46 -6.28
C ASP A 395 -35.67 -23.82 -4.89
N ASP A 396 -36.22 -24.56 -3.91
CA ASP A 396 -36.43 -24.05 -2.56
C ASP A 396 -35.12 -24.02 -1.77
N ALA A 397 -34.32 -25.08 -1.92
CA ALA A 397 -32.94 -25.14 -1.47
C ALA A 397 -32.10 -24.02 -2.12
N ALA A 398 -32.27 -23.78 -3.42
CA ALA A 398 -31.57 -22.69 -4.14
C ALA A 398 -31.86 -21.30 -3.55
N ARG A 399 -33.14 -20.99 -3.27
CA ARG A 399 -33.52 -19.72 -2.64
C ARG A 399 -33.02 -19.60 -1.21
N THR A 400 -33.10 -20.70 -0.44
CA THR A 400 -32.60 -20.73 0.94
C THR A 400 -31.09 -20.51 0.99
N GLU A 401 -30.37 -21.14 0.07
CA GLU A 401 -28.92 -20.97 -0.10
C GLU A 401 -28.56 -19.52 -0.43
N ALA A 402 -29.22 -18.92 -1.42
CA ALA A 402 -29.03 -17.52 -1.79
C ALA A 402 -29.27 -16.56 -0.61
N ALA A 403 -30.36 -16.76 0.14
CA ALA A 403 -30.68 -15.95 1.31
C ALA A 403 -29.67 -16.10 2.47
N ARG A 404 -28.98 -17.24 2.58
CA ARG A 404 -27.90 -17.44 3.56
C ARG A 404 -26.59 -16.80 3.13
N LEU A 405 -26.27 -16.87 1.83
CA LEU A 405 -25.04 -16.29 1.28
C LEU A 405 -25.06 -14.75 1.37
N VAL A 406 -26.21 -14.14 1.05
CA VAL A 406 -26.41 -12.69 1.13
C VAL A 406 -27.67 -12.39 1.97
N PRO A 407 -27.55 -12.41 3.30
CA PRO A 407 -28.66 -12.09 4.19
C PRO A 407 -29.20 -10.67 3.92
N GLY A 408 -30.51 -10.54 3.72
CA GLY A 408 -31.12 -9.24 3.42
C GLY A 408 -31.04 -8.82 1.95
N ALA A 409 -30.61 -9.69 1.03
CA ALA A 409 -30.72 -9.44 -0.40
C ALA A 409 -32.19 -9.13 -0.79
N PRO A 410 -32.45 -8.07 -1.56
CA PRO A 410 -33.82 -7.67 -1.92
C PRO A 410 -34.52 -8.65 -2.86
N ASP A 411 -33.76 -9.48 -3.59
CA ASP A 411 -34.27 -10.49 -4.52
C ASP A 411 -33.51 -11.83 -4.39
N PRO A 412 -33.89 -12.69 -3.42
CA PRO A 412 -33.28 -14.00 -3.26
C PRO A 412 -33.47 -14.94 -4.46
N ALA A 413 -34.54 -14.76 -5.24
CA ALA A 413 -34.78 -15.58 -6.43
C ALA A 413 -33.84 -15.20 -7.58
N GLY A 414 -33.63 -13.90 -7.80
CA GLY A 414 -32.62 -13.40 -8.72
C GLY A 414 -31.20 -13.83 -8.34
N LEU A 415 -30.86 -13.82 -7.05
CA LEU A 415 -29.57 -14.31 -6.59
C LEU A 415 -29.40 -15.82 -6.77
N ALA A 416 -30.47 -16.61 -6.55
CA ALA A 416 -30.45 -18.05 -6.83
C ALA A 416 -30.22 -18.33 -8.32
N ALA A 417 -30.86 -17.56 -9.22
CA ALA A 417 -30.61 -17.65 -10.66
C ALA A 417 -29.17 -17.26 -11.02
N TRP A 418 -28.64 -16.20 -10.41
CA TRP A 418 -27.24 -15.81 -10.58
C TRP A 418 -26.26 -16.91 -10.16
N LEU A 419 -26.51 -17.59 -9.04
CA LEU A 419 -25.70 -18.74 -8.60
C LEU A 419 -25.73 -19.88 -9.63
N ALA A 420 -26.89 -20.13 -10.26
CA ALA A 420 -27.01 -21.12 -11.32
C ALA A 420 -26.18 -20.74 -12.57
N ASP A 421 -26.26 -19.49 -13.01
CA ASP A 421 -25.45 -18.96 -14.13
C ASP A 421 -23.95 -19.08 -13.84
N TRP A 422 -23.52 -18.66 -12.64
CA TRP A 422 -22.13 -18.76 -12.20
C TRP A 422 -21.63 -20.21 -12.17
N ARG A 423 -22.42 -21.14 -11.63
CA ARG A 423 -22.08 -22.58 -11.62
C ARG A 423 -21.96 -23.16 -13.02
N ALA A 424 -22.81 -22.74 -13.95
CA ALA A 424 -22.75 -23.19 -15.35
C ALA A 424 -21.43 -22.79 -16.04
N MET A 425 -20.74 -21.76 -15.54
CA MET A 425 -19.42 -21.35 -16.02
C MET A 425 -18.26 -22.15 -15.40
N GLY A 426 -18.53 -23.14 -14.55
CA GLY A 426 -17.55 -24.10 -14.03
C GLY A 426 -16.56 -23.53 -13.00
N PRO A 427 -17.03 -22.96 -11.88
CA PRO A 427 -16.16 -22.43 -10.84
C PRO A 427 -15.40 -23.56 -10.12
N ASP A 428 -14.12 -23.31 -9.81
CA ASP A 428 -13.26 -24.22 -9.04
C ASP A 428 -13.08 -23.71 -7.60
N PRO A 429 -13.62 -24.41 -6.58
CA PRO A 429 -13.50 -23.99 -5.18
C PRO A 429 -12.07 -24.06 -4.63
N ALA A 430 -11.16 -24.83 -5.25
CA ALA A 430 -9.75 -24.84 -4.85
C ALA A 430 -9.05 -23.55 -5.28
N ARG A 431 -9.32 -23.07 -6.52
CA ARG A 431 -8.80 -21.78 -7.00
C ARG A 431 -9.34 -20.62 -6.17
N MET A 432 -10.64 -20.63 -5.85
CA MET A 432 -11.23 -19.59 -5.01
C MET A 432 -10.55 -19.50 -3.64
N ARG A 433 -10.32 -20.63 -2.97
CA ARG A 433 -9.65 -20.66 -1.65
C ARG A 433 -8.19 -20.19 -1.70
N ALA A 434 -7.52 -20.33 -2.85
CA ALA A 434 -6.15 -19.87 -3.01
C ALA A 434 -6.03 -18.34 -3.19
N VAL A 435 -7.10 -17.64 -3.57
CA VAL A 435 -7.08 -16.19 -3.88
C VAL A 435 -8.03 -15.35 -3.05
N ASN A 436 -8.98 -15.97 -2.35
CA ASN A 436 -9.90 -15.29 -1.45
C ASN A 436 -9.39 -15.41 -0.01
N PRO A 437 -8.90 -14.31 0.59
CA PRO A 437 -8.36 -14.36 1.93
C PRO A 437 -9.47 -14.60 2.96
N VAL A 438 -9.13 -15.38 3.97
CA VAL A 438 -9.93 -15.60 5.19
C VAL A 438 -9.64 -14.51 6.21
N TYR A 439 -8.38 -14.07 6.28
CA TYR A 439 -7.92 -13.05 7.21
C TYR A 439 -7.49 -11.79 6.48
N ILE A 440 -7.99 -10.65 6.95
CA ILE A 440 -7.53 -9.31 6.62
C ILE A 440 -7.29 -8.54 7.93
N PRO A 441 -6.54 -7.43 7.92
CA PRO A 441 -6.44 -6.51 9.06
C PRO A 441 -7.78 -5.83 9.34
N ARG A 442 -8.76 -6.58 9.87
CA ARG A 442 -10.09 -6.09 10.25
C ARG A 442 -9.93 -4.85 11.12
N ASN A 443 -10.58 -3.75 10.74
CA ASN A 443 -10.37 -2.45 11.36
C ASN A 443 -10.54 -2.47 12.90
N HIS A 444 -11.56 -3.18 13.40
CA HIS A 444 -11.81 -3.31 14.83
C HIS A 444 -10.73 -4.12 15.59
N LEU A 445 -10.19 -5.19 14.97
CA LEU A 445 -9.12 -5.99 15.57
C LEU A 445 -7.78 -5.25 15.54
N LEU A 446 -7.54 -4.49 14.47
CA LEU A 446 -6.38 -3.63 14.37
C LEU A 446 -6.42 -2.57 15.48
N ASP A 447 -7.52 -1.82 15.62
CA ASP A 447 -7.63 -0.80 16.66
C ASP A 447 -7.58 -1.37 18.08
N GLU A 448 -8.18 -2.55 18.33
CA GLU A 448 -8.01 -3.29 19.59
C GLU A 448 -6.54 -3.60 19.86
N ALA A 449 -5.82 -4.11 18.86
CA ALA A 449 -4.43 -4.47 19.00
C ALA A 449 -3.52 -3.26 19.24
N LEU A 450 -3.77 -2.15 18.54
CA LEU A 450 -3.04 -0.89 18.73
C LEU A 450 -3.31 -0.30 20.12
N THR A 451 -4.56 -0.31 20.58
CA THR A 451 -4.94 0.16 21.92
C THR A 451 -4.25 -0.65 23.02
N ALA A 452 -4.22 -1.98 22.88
CA ALA A 452 -3.52 -2.86 23.81
C ALA A 452 -2.00 -2.58 23.84
N ALA A 453 -1.39 -2.37 22.66
CA ALA A 453 0.03 -2.08 22.53
C ALA A 453 0.43 -0.75 23.17
N GLU A 454 -0.43 0.28 23.10
CA GLU A 454 -0.22 1.54 23.83
C GLU A 454 -0.23 1.35 25.35
N GLY A 455 -0.97 0.34 25.85
CA GLY A 455 -0.95 -0.10 27.25
C GLY A 455 0.21 -1.05 27.60
N GLY A 456 1.09 -1.38 26.65
CA GLY A 456 2.23 -2.28 26.83
C GLY A 456 1.96 -3.76 26.54
N ASP A 457 0.76 -4.13 26.09
CA ASP A 457 0.42 -5.50 25.70
C ASP A 457 0.50 -5.68 24.18
N LEU A 458 1.57 -6.34 23.71
CA LEU A 458 1.79 -6.64 22.29
C LEU A 458 1.15 -7.96 21.85
N ALA A 459 0.58 -8.77 22.75
CA ALA A 459 0.04 -10.08 22.40
C ALA A 459 -1.06 -10.01 21.33
N PRO A 460 -2.01 -9.04 21.37
CA PRO A 460 -3.00 -8.87 20.30
C PRO A 460 -2.37 -8.53 18.94
N VAL A 461 -1.31 -7.71 18.91
CA VAL A 461 -0.59 -7.35 17.68
C VAL A 461 0.07 -8.58 17.08
N HIS A 462 0.78 -9.37 17.88
CA HIS A 462 1.41 -10.61 17.41
C HIS A 462 0.40 -11.62 16.89
N ARG A 463 -0.73 -11.79 17.58
CA ARG A 463 -1.80 -12.70 17.14
C ARG A 463 -2.47 -12.22 15.85
N LEU A 464 -2.68 -10.91 15.69
CA LEU A 464 -3.19 -10.34 14.44
C LEU A 464 -2.19 -10.52 13.29
N LEU A 465 -0.89 -10.27 13.53
CA LEU A 465 0.17 -10.51 12.56
C LEU A 465 0.19 -11.97 12.10
N GLU A 466 0.13 -12.90 13.04
CA GLU A 466 0.06 -14.33 12.75
C GLU A 466 -1.13 -14.65 11.84
N ALA A 467 -2.30 -14.03 12.07
CA ALA A 467 -3.49 -14.13 11.22
C ALA A 467 -3.26 -13.63 9.79
N VAL A 468 -2.78 -12.41 9.64
CA VAL A 468 -2.77 -11.69 8.35
C VAL A 468 -1.55 -11.99 7.48
N THR A 469 -0.54 -12.69 8.01
CA THR A 469 0.65 -13.13 7.26
C THR A 469 0.49 -14.52 6.62
N ASP A 470 -0.58 -15.25 6.94
CA ASP A 470 -1.04 -16.45 6.22
C ASP A 470 -2.55 -16.32 5.93
N PRO A 471 -2.94 -15.35 5.07
CA PRO A 471 -4.32 -14.87 5.01
C PRO A 471 -5.28 -15.87 4.33
N PHE A 472 -4.78 -16.84 3.57
CA PHE A 472 -5.60 -17.77 2.79
C PHE A 472 -5.88 -19.11 3.50
N THR A 473 -5.18 -19.40 4.59
CA THR A 473 -5.26 -20.70 5.27
C THR A 473 -6.09 -20.59 6.54
N PRO A 474 -7.33 -21.13 6.60
CA PRO A 474 -8.08 -21.20 7.86
C PRO A 474 -7.33 -22.00 8.92
N ARG A 475 -7.24 -21.48 10.15
CA ARG A 475 -6.55 -22.14 11.25
C ARG A 475 -7.44 -22.23 12.50
N PRO A 476 -7.47 -23.40 13.18
CA PRO A 476 -8.16 -23.53 14.46
C PRO A 476 -7.66 -22.51 15.49
N GLY A 477 -8.57 -21.86 16.21
CA GLY A 477 -8.24 -20.84 17.21
C GLY A 477 -8.03 -19.44 16.64
N PHE A 478 -8.28 -19.24 15.34
CA PHE A 478 -8.25 -17.94 14.66
C PHE A 478 -9.62 -17.51 14.13
N GLU A 479 -10.69 -18.19 14.50
CA GLU A 479 -12.05 -17.93 14.00
C GLU A 479 -12.46 -16.47 14.20
N ARG A 480 -12.10 -15.89 15.36
CA ARG A 480 -12.30 -14.46 15.66
C ARG A 480 -11.74 -13.51 14.60
N TYR A 481 -10.59 -13.85 14.01
CA TYR A 481 -9.90 -12.99 13.04
C TYR A 481 -10.54 -13.03 11.65
N ALA A 482 -11.41 -14.02 11.39
CA ALA A 482 -12.18 -14.12 10.15
C ALA A 482 -13.50 -13.36 10.21
N GLU A 483 -13.98 -12.96 11.39
CA GLU A 483 -15.29 -12.32 11.54
C GLU A 483 -15.22 -10.79 11.36
N PRO A 484 -16.23 -10.16 10.71
CA PRO A 484 -16.34 -8.71 10.63
C PRO A 484 -16.58 -8.07 12.00
N GLY A 485 -16.41 -6.75 12.07
CA GLY A 485 -16.80 -5.99 13.26
C GLY A 485 -18.30 -6.12 13.58
N PRO A 486 -18.71 -5.81 14.83
CA PRO A 486 -20.11 -5.86 15.23
C PRO A 486 -20.99 -4.93 14.38
N ALA A 487 -22.17 -5.42 13.99
CA ALA A 487 -23.08 -4.75 13.05
C ALA A 487 -23.66 -3.42 13.58
N ASP A 488 -23.66 -3.22 14.90
CA ASP A 488 -24.13 -2.03 15.62
C ASP A 488 -22.98 -1.09 16.03
N GLY A 489 -21.77 -1.33 15.53
CA GLY A 489 -20.61 -0.45 15.74
C GLY A 489 -20.80 0.94 15.12
N ALA A 490 -20.17 1.95 15.74
CA ALA A 490 -20.05 3.26 15.11
C ALA A 490 -19.29 3.15 13.77
N PRO A 491 -19.56 4.03 12.79
CA PRO A 491 -18.77 4.09 11.56
C PRO A 491 -17.28 4.20 11.90
N PHE A 492 -16.48 3.30 11.32
CA PHE A 492 -15.03 3.31 11.53
C PHE A 492 -14.41 4.56 10.92
N VAL A 493 -13.57 5.25 11.67
CA VAL A 493 -12.80 6.41 11.21
C VAL A 493 -11.36 6.21 11.67
N THR A 494 -10.42 6.41 10.75
CA THR A 494 -8.99 6.31 11.02
C THR A 494 -8.29 7.64 10.75
N TYR A 495 -7.15 7.82 11.41
CA TYR A 495 -6.44 9.09 11.52
C TYR A 495 -4.99 8.92 11.06
N CYS A 496 -4.41 9.99 10.51
CA CYS A 496 -3.02 10.00 10.04
C CYS A 496 -1.96 9.85 11.17
N GLY A 497 -2.38 9.72 12.43
CA GLY A 497 -1.48 9.56 13.58
C GLY A 497 -0.48 10.72 13.75
N THR A 498 -0.82 11.90 13.22
CA THR A 498 0.04 13.09 13.17
C THR A 498 -0.05 13.92 14.41
#